data_AF-A0A9D6MW48-F1
#
_entry.id   AF-A0A9D6MW48-F1
#
_cell.length_a   1.000
_cell.length_b   1.000
_cell.length_c   1.000
_cell.angle_alpha   90.00
_cell.angle_beta   90.00
_cell.angle_gamma   90.00
#
_symmetry.space_group_name_H-M   'P 1'
#
loop_
_entity.id
_entity.type
_entity.pdbx_description
1 polymer ?
#
loop_
_entity_poly.entity_id
_entity_poly.type
_entity_poly.pdbx_seq_one_letter_code
_entity_poly.pdbx_strand_id
1 'polypeptide(L)'
;MKEKEKIIDDLKKQIEEAKRTAELGSVQLQGEVQELEIENVLRTLYPYDEIQSVKKGVRGADILQTVRTNRGIECGKIYYESKRAKNFDNNWLQKFRDDNLEAKADALILVTETKPESSDGILLKDGVWICSFFELKSLSLVVRHGLEKVQSMTAVQQGKESKMEMLYSYLTSQEFKAQFEAILEGFKGLQDSYSDEKLKLQKIWKEREKSLDKILANAVTFYGAIKGIAGSAVPDIKMLEMNTPPAGLKKYESFK
;
A
#
# COMPACT_ATOMS: atom_id res chain seq x y z
N MET A 1 4.48 14.06 53.91
CA MET A 1 5.61 13.82 52.97
C MET A 1 5.49 12.44 52.34
N LYS A 2 5.50 11.35 53.13
CA LYS A 2 5.34 9.96 52.63
C LYS A 2 4.08 9.67 51.79
N GLU A 3 2.96 10.30 52.12
CA GLU A 3 1.68 10.08 51.41
C GLU A 3 1.67 10.72 50.01
N LYS A 4 2.30 11.89 49.86
CA LYS A 4 2.48 12.56 48.57
C LYS A 4 3.48 11.82 47.67
N GLU A 5 4.55 11.25 48.25
CA GLU A 5 5.48 10.39 47.52
C GLU A 5 4.81 9.13 46.98
N LYS A 6 3.97 8.48 47.81
CA LYS A 6 3.21 7.30 47.40
C LYS A 6 2.22 7.60 46.26
N ILE A 7 1.54 8.76 46.32
CA ILE A 7 0.65 9.23 45.24
C ILE A 7 1.43 9.51 43.96
N ILE A 8 2.62 10.12 44.05
CA ILE A 8 3.48 10.38 42.88
C ILE A 8 3.94 9.07 42.24
N ASP A 9 4.26 8.05 43.04
CA ASP A 9 4.73 6.76 42.53
C ASP A 9 3.61 5.95 41.86
N ASP A 10 2.40 5.95 42.44
CA ASP A 10 1.23 5.33 41.84
C ASP A 10 0.82 6.03 40.53
N LEU A 11 0.88 7.36 40.49
CA LEU A 11 0.61 8.13 39.26
C LEU A 11 1.64 7.83 38.17
N LYS A 12 2.92 7.66 38.53
CA LYS A 12 3.97 7.27 37.57
C LYS A 12 3.71 5.89 36.98
N LYS A 13 3.36 4.90 37.80
CA LYS A 13 3.00 3.55 37.33
C LYS A 13 1.81 3.57 36.38
N GLN A 14 0.76 4.32 36.71
CA GLN A 14 -0.43 4.44 35.86
C GLN A 14 -0.11 5.12 34.52
N ILE A 15 0.77 6.13 34.51
CA ILE A 15 1.24 6.78 33.27
C ILE A 15 2.05 5.80 32.42
N GLU A 16 2.88 4.96 33.03
CA GLU A 16 3.71 3.96 32.35
C GLU A 16 2.86 2.84 31.73
N GLU A 17 1.86 2.33 32.45
CA GLU A 17 0.88 1.37 31.92
C GLU A 17 0.01 1.97 30.82
N ALA A 18 -0.44 3.22 30.98
CA ALA A 18 -1.19 3.93 29.95
C ALA A 18 -0.35 4.14 28.68
N LYS A 19 0.94 4.50 28.82
CA LYS A 19 1.88 4.59 27.70
C LYS A 19 2.05 3.25 26.99
N ARG A 20 2.28 2.16 27.73
CA ARG A 20 2.44 0.83 27.15
C ARG A 20 1.19 0.39 26.39
N THR A 21 0.01 0.69 26.94
CA THR A 21 -1.29 0.39 26.31
C THR A 21 -1.52 1.23 25.06
N ALA A 22 -1.13 2.50 25.07
CA ALA A 22 -1.20 3.39 23.91
C ALA A 22 -0.22 2.96 22.79
N GLU A 23 1.00 2.53 23.15
CA GLU A 23 1.98 1.99 22.20
C GLU A 23 1.49 0.67 21.57
N LEU A 24 0.91 -0.24 22.37
CA LEU A 24 0.27 -1.46 21.89
C LEU A 24 -0.91 -1.16 20.94
N GLY A 25 -1.77 -0.20 21.29
CA GLY A 25 -2.86 0.25 20.43
C GLY A 25 -2.38 0.89 19.13
N SER A 26 -1.29 1.66 19.16
CA SER A 26 -0.70 2.28 17.96
C SER A 26 -0.12 1.24 16.99
N VAL A 27 0.51 0.17 17.50
CA VAL A 27 1.02 -0.94 16.66
C VAL A 27 -0.13 -1.72 16.03
N GLN A 28 -1.23 -1.90 16.77
CA GLN A 28 -2.41 -2.63 16.31
C GLN A 28 -3.20 -1.85 15.24
N LEU A 29 -3.38 -0.54 15.44
CA LEU A 29 -3.91 0.39 14.43
C LEU A 29 -3.03 0.43 13.17
N GLN A 30 -1.70 0.37 13.31
CA GLN A 30 -0.80 0.32 12.15
C GLN A 30 -0.89 -0.99 11.36
N GLY A 31 -1.09 -2.14 12.02
CA GLY A 31 -1.30 -3.42 11.34
C GLY A 31 -2.57 -3.41 10.48
N GLU A 32 -3.68 -2.90 11.04
CA GLU A 32 -4.95 -2.72 10.31
C GLU A 32 -4.78 -1.82 9.08
N VAL A 33 -3.96 -0.79 9.19
CA VAL A 33 -3.67 0.11 8.07
C VAL A 33 -2.94 -0.63 6.93
N GLN A 34 -2.01 -1.55 7.21
CA GLN A 34 -1.37 -2.31 6.12
C GLN A 34 -2.34 -3.25 5.43
N GLU A 35 -3.11 -3.98 6.22
CA GLU A 35 -4.07 -4.95 5.69
C GLU A 35 -5.08 -4.22 4.79
N LEU A 36 -5.61 -3.09 5.25
CA LEU A 36 -6.49 -2.23 4.46
C LEU A 36 -5.80 -1.68 3.19
N GLU A 37 -4.52 -1.31 3.27
CA GLU A 37 -3.76 -0.86 2.10
C GLU A 37 -3.56 -1.97 1.07
N ILE A 38 -3.20 -3.18 1.50
CA ILE A 38 -3.06 -4.37 0.64
C ILE A 38 -4.42 -4.66 -0.02
N GLU A 39 -5.49 -4.70 0.76
CA GLU A 39 -6.85 -4.93 0.25
C GLU A 39 -7.24 -3.90 -0.81
N ASN A 40 -7.02 -2.61 -0.54
CA ASN A 40 -7.31 -1.54 -1.48
C ASN A 40 -6.50 -1.66 -2.77
N VAL A 41 -5.22 -2.01 -2.68
CA VAL A 41 -4.36 -2.25 -3.84
C VAL A 41 -4.92 -3.39 -4.68
N LEU A 42 -5.25 -4.53 -4.07
CA LEU A 42 -5.76 -5.70 -4.78
C LEU A 42 -7.12 -5.42 -5.43
N ARG A 43 -8.05 -4.77 -4.72
CA ARG A 43 -9.36 -4.37 -5.28
C ARG A 43 -9.24 -3.41 -6.45
N THR A 44 -8.26 -2.50 -6.40
CA THR A 44 -8.02 -1.53 -7.48
C THR A 44 -7.41 -2.21 -8.71
N LEU A 45 -6.46 -3.11 -8.50
CA LEU A 45 -5.77 -3.82 -9.59
C LEU A 45 -6.67 -4.88 -10.24
N TYR A 46 -7.52 -5.55 -9.46
CA TYR A 46 -8.29 -6.72 -9.88
C TYR A 46 -9.79 -6.55 -9.61
N PRO A 47 -10.49 -5.68 -10.37
CA PRO A 47 -11.89 -5.35 -10.11
C PRO A 47 -12.87 -6.53 -10.31
N TYR A 48 -12.45 -7.58 -11.02
CA TYR A 48 -13.27 -8.77 -11.26
C TYR A 48 -13.04 -9.87 -10.22
N ASP A 49 -11.95 -9.81 -9.47
CA ASP A 49 -11.59 -10.80 -8.47
C ASP A 49 -12.41 -10.56 -7.19
N GLU A 50 -12.64 -11.64 -6.43
CA GLU A 50 -13.29 -11.51 -5.13
C GLU A 50 -12.23 -11.44 -4.03
N ILE A 51 -12.13 -10.27 -3.40
CA ILE A 51 -11.21 -10.01 -2.29
C ILE A 51 -11.99 -10.08 -0.99
N GLN A 52 -11.62 -10.99 -0.09
CA GLN A 52 -12.23 -11.18 1.23
C GLN A 52 -11.19 -10.95 2.33
N SER A 53 -11.48 -10.04 3.26
CA SER A 53 -10.69 -9.90 4.49
C SER A 53 -11.11 -10.93 5.52
N VAL A 54 -10.16 -11.62 6.13
CA VAL A 54 -10.42 -12.58 7.20
C VAL A 54 -10.47 -11.83 8.53
N LYS A 55 -11.58 -11.94 9.25
CA LYS A 55 -11.81 -11.14 10.48
C LYS A 55 -10.80 -11.47 11.57
N LYS A 56 -10.33 -10.44 12.27
CA LYS A 56 -9.54 -10.56 13.50
C LYS A 56 -10.22 -11.48 14.53
N GLY A 57 -9.50 -12.49 15.00
CA GLY A 57 -9.96 -13.47 15.99
C GLY A 57 -10.32 -14.84 15.43
N VAL A 58 -10.35 -15.00 14.10
CA VAL A 58 -10.41 -16.29 13.42
C VAL A 58 -8.98 -16.68 13.04
N ARG A 59 -8.61 -17.98 13.13
CA ARG A 59 -7.33 -18.46 12.55
C ARG A 59 -7.36 -18.23 11.04
N GLY A 60 -6.27 -17.74 10.47
CA GLY A 60 -6.19 -17.44 9.06
C GLY A 60 -5.35 -16.20 8.76
N ALA A 61 -4.86 -16.16 7.53
CA ALA A 61 -4.19 -15.01 6.96
C ALA A 61 -5.15 -13.89 6.58
N ASP A 62 -4.59 -12.69 6.42
CA ASP A 62 -5.33 -11.43 6.45
C ASP A 62 -6.32 -11.29 5.27
N ILE A 63 -5.93 -11.71 4.05
CA ILE A 63 -6.74 -11.49 2.84
C ILE A 63 -6.73 -12.71 1.93
N LEU A 64 -7.91 -13.19 1.55
CA LEU A 64 -8.10 -14.22 0.52
C LEU A 64 -8.65 -13.60 -0.77
N GLN A 65 -7.91 -13.78 -1.86
CA GLN A 65 -8.32 -13.40 -3.21
C GLN A 65 -8.77 -14.63 -3.98
N THR A 66 -10.00 -14.61 -4.49
CA THR A 66 -10.47 -15.57 -5.51
C THR A 66 -10.30 -14.93 -6.88
N VAL A 67 -9.35 -15.44 -7.66
CA VAL A 67 -9.02 -14.93 -8.99
C VAL A 67 -10.12 -15.27 -9.96
N ARG A 68 -10.63 -14.26 -10.67
CA ARG A 68 -11.68 -14.43 -11.67
C ARG A 68 -11.31 -13.73 -12.97
N THR A 69 -11.62 -14.39 -14.08
CA THR A 69 -11.58 -13.72 -15.39
C THR A 69 -12.64 -12.61 -15.47
N ASN A 70 -12.52 -11.73 -16.47
CA ASN A 70 -13.57 -10.74 -16.80
C ASN A 70 -14.94 -11.35 -17.16
N ARG A 71 -15.01 -12.68 -17.35
CA ARG A 71 -16.26 -13.44 -17.58
C ARG A 71 -16.80 -14.09 -16.29
N GLY A 72 -16.16 -13.85 -15.15
CA GLY A 72 -16.55 -14.41 -13.86
C GLY A 72 -16.09 -15.85 -13.62
N ILE A 73 -15.33 -16.45 -14.53
CA ILE A 73 -14.78 -17.80 -14.33
C ILE A 73 -13.69 -17.75 -13.25
N GLU A 74 -13.84 -18.56 -12.21
CA GLU A 74 -12.84 -18.75 -11.15
C GLU A 74 -11.62 -19.52 -11.68
N CYS A 75 -10.43 -18.98 -11.41
CA CYS A 75 -9.15 -19.50 -11.89
C CYS A 75 -8.25 -20.05 -10.77
N GLY A 76 -8.59 -19.78 -9.51
CA GLY A 76 -7.81 -20.18 -8.36
C GLY A 76 -7.87 -19.13 -7.25
N LYS A 77 -7.13 -19.37 -6.18
CA LYS A 77 -7.11 -18.53 -4.98
C LYS A 77 -5.69 -18.16 -4.57
N ILE A 78 -5.51 -16.92 -4.12
CA ILE A 78 -4.26 -16.42 -3.56
C ILE A 78 -4.53 -15.99 -2.12
N TYR A 79 -3.72 -16.48 -1.19
CA TYR A 79 -3.80 -16.10 0.21
C TYR A 79 -2.67 -15.12 0.54
N TYR A 80 -3.00 -14.03 1.23
CA TYR A 80 -2.06 -12.99 1.61
C TYR A 80 -1.97 -12.88 3.13
N GLU A 81 -0.73 -12.90 3.63
CA GLU A 81 -0.38 -12.61 5.03
C GLU A 81 0.45 -11.34 5.08
N SER A 82 0.20 -10.46 6.05
CA SER A 82 1.02 -9.30 6.33
C SER A 82 1.76 -9.45 7.68
N LYS A 83 3.04 -9.08 7.69
CA LYS A 83 3.87 -9.08 8.90
C LYS A 83 4.70 -7.80 8.99
N ARG A 84 4.49 -7.07 10.09
CA ARG A 84 5.36 -5.97 10.52
C ARG A 84 6.16 -6.40 11.74
N ALA A 85 7.37 -6.88 11.52
CA ALA A 85 8.29 -7.19 12.61
C ALA A 85 9.73 -6.91 12.20
N LYS A 86 10.55 -6.51 13.17
CA LYS A 86 11.96 -6.13 12.96
C LYS A 86 12.88 -7.29 12.61
N ASN A 87 12.47 -8.51 12.97
CA ASN A 87 13.20 -9.73 12.66
C ASN A 87 12.23 -10.71 12.03
N PHE A 88 12.69 -11.40 10.99
CA PHE A 88 11.93 -12.47 10.37
C PHE A 88 11.91 -13.70 11.26
N ASP A 89 10.72 -14.27 11.48
CA ASP A 89 10.56 -15.55 12.17
C ASP A 89 10.10 -16.63 11.19
N ASN A 90 10.88 -17.71 11.05
CA ASN A 90 10.54 -18.82 10.18
C ASN A 90 9.22 -19.51 10.59
N ASN A 91 8.78 -19.38 11.85
CA ASN A 91 7.49 -19.89 12.30
C ASN A 91 6.31 -19.24 11.57
N TRP A 92 6.46 -18.02 11.04
CA TRP A 92 5.41 -17.39 10.25
C TRP A 92 5.09 -18.20 9.00
N LEU A 93 6.10 -18.75 8.33
CA LEU A 93 5.91 -19.56 7.13
C LEU A 93 5.18 -20.87 7.46
N GLN A 94 5.56 -21.51 8.57
CA GLN A 94 4.88 -22.73 9.00
C GLN A 94 3.42 -22.46 9.34
N LYS A 95 3.15 -21.44 10.17
CA LYS A 95 1.79 -21.06 10.55
C LYS A 95 0.95 -20.69 9.33
N PHE A 96 1.51 -19.92 8.39
CA PHE A 96 0.79 -19.50 7.20
C PHE A 96 0.41 -20.67 6.29
N ARG A 97 1.28 -21.68 6.17
CA ARG A 97 0.94 -22.94 5.49
C ARG A 97 -0.14 -23.73 6.21
N ASP A 98 -0.07 -23.79 7.54
CA ASP A 98 -1.09 -24.48 8.34
C ASP A 98 -2.46 -23.80 8.17
N ASP A 99 -2.49 -22.47 8.19
CA ASP A 99 -3.69 -21.66 7.91
C ASP A 99 -4.22 -21.91 6.47
N ASN A 100 -3.33 -22.20 5.50
CA ASN A 100 -3.73 -22.55 4.14
C ASN A 100 -4.41 -23.93 4.00
N LEU A 101 -4.23 -24.85 4.96
CA LEU A 101 -4.92 -26.15 4.92
C LEU A 101 -6.45 -25.98 4.94
N GLU A 102 -6.93 -24.94 5.62
CA GLU A 102 -8.34 -24.58 5.68
C GLU A 102 -8.75 -23.70 4.50
N ALA A 103 -7.94 -22.69 4.16
CA ALA A 103 -8.25 -21.72 3.10
C ALA A 103 -8.18 -22.33 1.68
N LYS A 104 -7.37 -23.37 1.50
CA LYS A 104 -7.14 -24.08 0.22
C LYS A 104 -6.79 -23.13 -0.93
N ALA A 105 -5.90 -22.18 -0.66
CA ALA A 105 -5.37 -21.30 -1.70
C ALA A 105 -4.28 -22.00 -2.52
N ASP A 106 -4.23 -21.67 -3.80
CA ASP A 106 -3.29 -22.20 -4.77
C ASP A 106 -1.92 -21.50 -4.69
N ALA A 107 -1.88 -20.27 -4.17
CA ALA A 107 -0.65 -19.51 -3.96
C ALA A 107 -0.67 -18.75 -2.63
N LEU A 108 0.50 -18.66 -2.00
CA LEU A 108 0.70 -17.97 -0.71
C LEU A 108 1.67 -16.81 -0.89
N ILE A 109 1.26 -15.61 -0.45
CA ILE A 109 2.07 -14.39 -0.51
C ILE A 109 2.18 -13.78 0.89
N LEU A 110 3.39 -13.73 1.42
CA LEU A 110 3.74 -13.04 2.66
C LEU A 110 4.33 -11.66 2.34
N VAL A 111 3.65 -10.62 2.80
CA VAL A 111 4.10 -9.22 2.68
C VAL A 111 4.78 -8.81 3.99
N THR A 112 6.08 -8.55 3.93
CA THR A 112 6.89 -8.23 5.12
C THR A 112 7.94 -7.15 4.85
N GLU A 113 8.25 -6.35 5.87
CA GLU A 113 9.35 -5.39 5.84
C GLU A 113 10.72 -6.05 6.04
N THR A 114 10.75 -7.23 6.68
CA THR A 114 11.98 -7.96 6.99
C THR A 114 11.95 -9.33 6.35
N LYS A 115 13.02 -9.67 5.64
CA LYS A 115 13.16 -10.92 4.87
C LYS A 115 14.13 -11.88 5.58
N PRO A 116 13.97 -13.21 5.41
CA PRO A 116 14.81 -14.22 6.06
C PRO A 116 16.28 -14.19 5.62
N GLU A 117 16.55 -13.66 4.43
CA GLU A 117 17.87 -13.55 3.83
C GLU A 117 18.15 -12.08 3.51
N SER A 118 19.42 -11.66 3.51
CA SER A 118 19.87 -10.33 3.06
C SER A 118 19.69 -10.14 1.54
N SER A 119 18.78 -10.87 0.92
CA SER A 119 18.47 -10.82 -0.50
C SER A 119 17.56 -9.62 -0.78
N ASP A 120 18.01 -8.76 -1.67
CA ASP A 120 17.13 -7.78 -2.31
C ASP A 120 16.21 -8.52 -3.30
N GLY A 121 14.89 -8.25 -3.26
CA GLY A 121 13.94 -8.85 -4.19
C GLY A 121 12.91 -9.81 -3.59
N ILE A 122 12.04 -10.33 -4.46
CA ILE A 122 11.03 -11.35 -4.14
C ILE A 122 11.73 -12.70 -3.91
N LEU A 123 11.34 -13.41 -2.84
CA LEU A 123 11.86 -14.73 -2.50
C LEU A 123 10.74 -15.77 -2.53
N LEU A 124 11.03 -16.99 -2.97
CA LEU A 124 10.13 -18.14 -2.77
C LEU A 124 10.79 -19.08 -1.76
N LYS A 125 10.19 -19.21 -0.58
CA LYS A 125 10.70 -20.09 0.49
C LYS A 125 9.58 -20.96 1.03
N ASP A 126 9.83 -22.26 1.08
CA ASP A 126 8.88 -23.27 1.56
C ASP A 126 7.46 -23.13 0.96
N GLY A 127 7.38 -22.85 -0.35
CA GLY A 127 6.11 -22.68 -1.06
C GLY A 127 5.38 -21.36 -0.80
N VAL A 128 5.99 -20.42 -0.06
CA VAL A 128 5.45 -19.09 0.22
C VAL A 128 6.28 -18.04 -0.51
N TRP A 129 5.63 -17.21 -1.31
CA TRP A 129 6.27 -16.03 -1.90
C TRP A 129 6.39 -14.94 -0.85
N ILE A 130 7.58 -14.40 -0.65
CA ILE A 130 7.90 -13.38 0.34
C ILE A 130 8.29 -12.12 -0.42
N CYS A 131 7.58 -11.03 -0.18
CA CYS A 131 7.84 -9.75 -0.83
C CYS A 131 7.67 -8.58 0.14
N SER A 132 8.24 -7.44 -0.22
CA SER A 132 7.92 -6.16 0.41
C SER A 132 6.59 -5.61 -0.12
N PHE A 133 6.05 -4.60 0.55
CA PHE A 133 4.84 -3.92 0.08
C PHE A 133 5.04 -3.27 -1.30
N PHE A 134 6.26 -2.81 -1.62
CA PHE A 134 6.56 -2.24 -2.94
C PHE A 134 6.47 -3.27 -4.07
N GLU A 135 6.87 -4.51 -3.79
CA GLU A 135 6.90 -5.61 -4.77
C GLU A 135 5.54 -6.31 -4.93
N LEU A 136 4.62 -6.11 -4.00
CA LEU A 136 3.30 -6.77 -3.95
C LEU A 136 2.53 -6.66 -5.26
N LYS A 137 2.49 -5.47 -5.89
CA LYS A 137 1.72 -5.24 -7.12
C LYS A 137 2.23 -6.11 -8.28
N SER A 138 3.55 -6.15 -8.45
CA SER A 138 4.19 -6.92 -9.51
C SER A 138 4.04 -8.42 -9.27
N LEU A 139 4.26 -8.86 -8.03
CA LEU A 139 4.14 -10.27 -7.67
C LEU A 139 2.70 -10.79 -7.81
N SER A 140 1.73 -10.05 -7.25
CA SER A 140 0.32 -10.43 -7.33
C SER A 140 -0.16 -10.54 -8.76
N LEU A 141 0.30 -9.66 -9.67
CA LEU A 141 -0.08 -9.75 -11.08
C LEU A 141 0.42 -11.06 -11.71
N VAL A 142 1.69 -11.41 -11.47
CA VAL A 142 2.29 -12.59 -12.07
C VAL A 142 1.61 -13.85 -11.55
N VAL A 143 1.44 -13.96 -10.24
CA VAL A 143 0.79 -15.12 -9.62
C VAL A 143 -0.63 -15.25 -10.15
N ARG A 144 -1.37 -14.14 -10.23
CA ARG A 144 -2.72 -14.10 -10.81
C ARG A 144 -2.74 -14.54 -12.28
N HIS A 145 -1.83 -14.04 -13.10
CA HIS A 145 -1.72 -14.43 -14.52
C HIS A 145 -1.40 -15.91 -14.67
N GLY A 146 -0.52 -16.45 -13.82
CA GLY A 146 -0.22 -17.87 -13.76
C GLY A 146 -1.48 -18.70 -13.52
N LEU A 147 -2.29 -18.35 -12.51
CA LEU A 147 -3.55 -19.04 -12.21
C LEU A 147 -4.54 -18.99 -13.38
N GLU A 148 -4.70 -17.82 -14.02
CA GLU A 148 -5.55 -17.68 -15.22
C GLU A 148 -5.08 -18.60 -16.37
N LYS A 149 -3.76 -18.69 -16.59
CA LYS A 149 -3.20 -19.55 -17.63
C LYS A 149 -3.44 -21.03 -17.33
N VAL A 150 -3.16 -21.47 -16.10
CA VAL A 150 -3.41 -22.85 -15.67
C VAL A 150 -4.88 -23.24 -15.84
N GLN A 151 -5.79 -22.34 -15.47
CA GLN A 151 -7.22 -22.57 -15.66
C GLN A 151 -7.61 -22.66 -17.14
N SER A 152 -7.10 -21.74 -17.98
CA SER A 152 -7.38 -21.74 -19.41
C SER A 152 -6.90 -23.01 -20.11
N MET A 153 -5.75 -23.57 -19.69
CA MET A 153 -5.22 -24.82 -20.22
C MET A 153 -6.02 -26.02 -19.74
N THR A 154 -6.45 -26.01 -18.47
CA THR A 154 -7.30 -27.06 -17.90
C THR A 154 -8.65 -27.16 -18.61
N ALA A 155 -9.23 -26.03 -19.03
CA ALA A 155 -10.47 -26.00 -19.82
C ALA A 155 -10.30 -26.58 -21.24
N VAL A 156 -9.10 -26.50 -21.81
CA VAL A 156 -8.79 -27.03 -23.16
C VAL A 156 -8.48 -28.53 -23.14
N GLN A 157 -8.11 -29.11 -21.99
CA GLN A 157 -7.55 -30.47 -21.88
C GLN A 157 -8.31 -31.40 -20.91
N GLN A 158 -9.65 -31.48 -21.01
CA GLN A 158 -10.35 -32.69 -20.58
C GLN A 158 -9.93 -33.85 -21.50
N GLY A 159 -8.78 -34.48 -21.25
CA GLY A 159 -8.23 -35.48 -22.18
C GLY A 159 -7.09 -36.39 -21.73
N LYS A 160 -5.94 -35.89 -21.23
CA LYS A 160 -4.77 -36.75 -20.94
C LYS A 160 -3.87 -36.26 -19.79
N GLU A 161 -3.27 -37.23 -19.09
CA GLU A 161 -2.27 -37.18 -17.99
C GLU A 161 -1.04 -36.28 -18.31
N SER A 162 -0.26 -35.68 -17.40
CA SER A 162 -0.30 -35.44 -15.95
C SER A 162 -0.02 -33.93 -15.72
N LYS A 163 -0.84 -33.24 -14.92
CA LYS A 163 -0.82 -31.76 -14.80
C LYS A 163 0.50 -31.19 -14.27
N MET A 164 1.26 -31.98 -13.50
CA MET A 164 2.50 -31.52 -12.86
C MET A 164 3.69 -31.44 -13.81
N GLU A 165 3.86 -32.41 -14.72
CA GLU A 165 5.01 -32.43 -15.63
C GLU A 165 4.97 -31.28 -16.63
N MET A 166 3.77 -30.91 -17.09
CA MET A 166 3.57 -29.78 -18.00
C MET A 166 3.74 -28.42 -17.28
N LEU A 167 3.26 -28.27 -16.05
CA LEU A 167 3.50 -27.07 -15.23
C LEU A 167 4.99 -26.86 -14.99
N TYR A 168 5.70 -27.93 -14.65
CA TYR A 168 7.15 -27.87 -14.46
C TYR A 168 7.86 -27.47 -15.76
N SER A 169 7.47 -28.07 -16.89
CA SER A 169 8.03 -27.73 -18.20
C SER A 169 7.74 -26.29 -18.62
N TYR A 170 6.56 -25.73 -18.28
CA TYR A 170 6.20 -24.37 -18.64
C TYR A 170 6.88 -23.34 -17.73
N LEU A 171 6.86 -23.55 -16.40
CA LEU A 171 7.52 -22.68 -15.43
C LEU A 171 9.04 -22.60 -15.63
N THR A 172 9.64 -23.65 -16.19
CA THR A 172 11.07 -23.69 -16.55
C THR A 172 11.35 -23.31 -18.01
N SER A 173 10.32 -22.94 -18.78
CA SER A 173 10.48 -22.59 -20.20
C SER A 173 11.06 -21.19 -20.39
N GLN A 174 11.81 -21.01 -21.49
CA GLN A 174 12.27 -19.69 -21.94
C GLN A 174 11.10 -18.76 -22.31
N GLU A 175 9.96 -19.34 -22.70
CA GLU A 175 8.76 -18.59 -23.03
C GLU A 175 8.14 -17.93 -21.78
N PHE A 176 8.02 -18.67 -20.67
CA PHE A 176 7.58 -18.13 -19.39
C PHE A 176 8.50 -17.01 -18.91
N LYS A 177 9.82 -17.23 -18.99
CA LYS A 177 10.81 -16.21 -18.63
C LYS A 177 10.66 -14.93 -19.46
N ALA A 178 10.56 -15.04 -20.78
CA ALA A 178 10.42 -13.87 -21.65
C ALA A 178 9.11 -13.11 -21.41
N GLN A 179 8.01 -13.83 -21.17
CA GLN A 179 6.73 -13.22 -20.80
C GLN A 179 6.82 -12.50 -19.44
N PHE A 180 7.47 -13.12 -18.46
CA PHE A 180 7.68 -12.53 -17.13
C PHE A 180 8.56 -11.28 -17.20
N GLU A 181 9.66 -11.32 -17.97
CA GLU A 181 10.54 -10.17 -18.21
C GLU A 181 9.79 -9.01 -18.89
N ALA A 182 8.95 -9.29 -19.89
CA ALA A 182 8.13 -8.28 -20.56
C ALA A 182 7.09 -7.63 -19.63
N ILE A 183 6.49 -8.40 -18.72
CA ILE A 183 5.58 -7.88 -17.70
C ILE A 183 6.34 -6.96 -16.74
N LEU A 184 7.51 -7.39 -16.25
CA LEU A 184 8.34 -6.57 -15.36
C LEU A 184 8.79 -5.26 -16.02
N GLU A 185 9.16 -5.31 -17.30
CA GLU A 185 9.53 -4.12 -18.08
C GLU A 185 8.35 -3.16 -18.24
N GLY A 186 7.15 -3.68 -18.56
CA GLY A 186 5.93 -2.87 -18.62
C GLY A 186 5.57 -2.20 -17.29
N PHE A 187 5.75 -2.91 -16.16
CA PHE A 187 5.54 -2.35 -14.82
C PHE A 187 6.53 -1.24 -14.49
N LYS A 188 7.81 -1.46 -14.78
CA LYS A 188 8.85 -0.46 -14.59
C LYS A 188 8.56 0.79 -15.42
N GLY A 189 8.17 0.61 -16.69
CA GLY A 189 7.78 1.73 -17.56
C GLY A 189 6.60 2.54 -17.03
N LEU A 190 5.57 1.88 -16.49
CA LEU A 190 4.43 2.57 -15.87
C LEU A 190 4.83 3.31 -14.59
N GLN A 191 5.66 2.70 -13.74
CA GLN A 191 6.16 3.31 -12.51
C GLN A 191 7.04 4.54 -12.79
N ASP A 192 7.91 4.43 -13.80
CA ASP A 192 8.78 5.53 -14.24
C ASP A 192 7.93 6.68 -14.81
N SER A 193 6.97 6.37 -15.70
CA SER A 193 6.03 7.36 -16.25
C SER A 193 5.23 8.08 -15.17
N TYR A 194 4.72 7.35 -14.16
CA TYR A 194 3.99 7.93 -13.03
C TYR A 194 4.87 8.87 -12.19
N SER A 195 6.13 8.47 -11.95
CA SER A 195 7.09 9.29 -11.21
C SER A 195 7.45 10.57 -11.96
N ASP A 196 7.65 10.47 -13.27
CA ASP A 196 7.89 11.61 -14.17
C ASP A 196 6.69 12.56 -14.23
N GLU A 197 5.48 12.03 -14.35
CA GLU A 197 4.25 12.82 -14.37
C GLU A 197 4.07 13.58 -13.05
N LYS A 198 4.32 12.92 -11.92
CA LYS A 198 4.28 13.54 -10.59
C LYS A 198 5.27 14.73 -10.50
N LEU A 199 6.50 14.57 -10.97
CA LEU A 199 7.49 15.66 -10.97
C LEU A 199 7.06 16.83 -11.86
N LYS A 200 6.51 16.55 -13.05
CA LYS A 200 6.00 17.59 -13.96
C LYS A 200 4.83 18.35 -13.33
N LEU A 201 3.89 17.66 -12.71
CA LEU A 201 2.75 18.27 -12.03
C LEU A 201 3.19 19.11 -10.83
N GLN A 202 4.14 18.64 -10.02
CA GLN A 202 4.72 19.43 -8.93
C GLN A 202 5.36 20.73 -9.43
N LYS A 203 6.07 20.68 -10.56
CA LYS A 203 6.64 21.89 -11.18
C LYS A 203 5.53 22.86 -11.61
N ILE A 204 4.51 22.37 -12.31
CA ILE A 204 3.35 23.17 -12.75
C ILE A 204 2.64 23.81 -11.56
N TRP A 205 2.45 23.06 -10.46
CA TRP A 205 1.85 23.59 -9.24
C TRP A 205 2.67 24.74 -8.68
N LYS A 206 3.99 24.59 -8.53
CA LYS A 206 4.86 25.68 -8.04
C LYS A 206 4.82 26.92 -8.94
N GLU A 207 4.78 26.74 -10.26
CA GLU A 207 4.69 27.86 -11.21
C GLU A 207 3.34 28.60 -11.10
N ARG A 208 2.24 27.85 -10.91
CA ARG A 208 0.91 28.41 -10.70
C ARG A 208 0.81 29.13 -9.36
N GLU A 209 1.34 28.53 -8.29
CA GLU A 209 1.38 29.11 -6.95
C GLU A 209 2.09 30.47 -6.97
N LYS A 210 3.28 30.54 -7.59
CA LYS A 210 4.02 31.80 -7.77
C LYS A 210 3.26 32.83 -8.61
N SER A 211 2.49 32.38 -9.59
CA SER A 211 1.65 33.27 -10.42
C SER A 211 0.48 33.83 -9.62
N LEU A 212 -0.17 32.99 -8.80
CA LEU A 212 -1.24 33.40 -7.89
C LEU A 212 -0.73 34.42 -6.87
N ASP A 213 0.44 34.18 -6.26
CA ASP A 213 1.06 35.11 -5.32
C ASP A 213 1.34 36.48 -5.95
N LYS A 214 1.87 36.49 -7.18
CA LYS A 214 2.11 37.75 -7.92
C LYS A 214 0.81 38.51 -8.21
N ILE A 215 -0.24 37.81 -8.65
CA ILE A 215 -1.54 38.42 -8.93
C ILE A 215 -2.11 39.03 -7.65
N LEU A 216 -2.04 38.29 -6.53
CA LEU A 216 -2.52 38.75 -5.23
C LEU A 216 -1.73 39.96 -4.73
N ALA A 217 -0.39 39.92 -4.82
CA ALA A 217 0.46 41.05 -4.44
C ALA A 217 0.13 42.31 -5.26
N ASN A 218 -0.03 42.17 -6.59
CA ASN A 218 -0.40 43.28 -7.45
C ASN A 218 -1.79 43.84 -7.09
N ALA A 219 -2.77 42.99 -6.78
CA ALA A 219 -4.09 43.41 -6.35
C ALA A 219 -4.04 44.20 -5.03
N VAL A 220 -3.26 43.74 -4.04
CA VAL A 220 -3.05 44.44 -2.77
C VAL A 220 -2.35 45.78 -2.98
N THR A 221 -1.27 45.82 -3.78
CA THR A 221 -0.55 47.08 -4.08
C THR A 221 -1.45 48.08 -4.79
N PHE A 222 -2.20 47.64 -5.81
CA PHE A 222 -3.14 48.48 -6.55
C PHE A 222 -4.24 49.02 -5.64
N TYR A 223 -4.85 48.15 -4.82
CA TYR A 223 -5.87 48.55 -3.86
C TYR A 223 -5.33 49.55 -2.83
N GLY A 224 -4.14 49.31 -2.29
CA GLY A 224 -3.47 50.23 -1.36
C GLY A 224 -3.16 51.59 -1.98
N ALA A 225 -2.70 51.63 -3.24
CA ALA A 225 -2.46 52.88 -3.96
C ALA A 225 -3.75 53.69 -4.16
N ILE A 226 -4.86 53.04 -4.57
CA ILE A 226 -6.16 53.68 -4.73
C ILE A 226 -6.69 54.21 -3.40
N LYS A 227 -6.63 53.41 -2.33
CA LYS A 227 -7.07 53.82 -0.98
C LYS A 227 -6.23 54.98 -0.43
N GLY A 228 -4.94 55.03 -0.75
CA GLY A 228 -4.07 56.16 -0.41
C GLY A 228 -4.43 57.47 -1.12
N ILE A 229 -4.90 57.40 -2.36
CA ILE A 229 -5.29 58.59 -3.16
C ILE A 229 -6.69 59.08 -2.81
N ALA A 230 -7.67 58.17 -2.74
CA ALA A 230 -9.09 58.49 -2.59
C ALA A 230 -9.61 58.36 -1.14
N GLY A 231 -8.75 57.96 -0.20
CA GLY A 231 -9.07 57.88 1.23
C GLY A 231 -10.25 56.95 1.52
N SER A 232 -11.12 57.39 2.44
CA SER A 232 -12.31 56.64 2.88
C SER A 232 -13.44 56.55 1.85
N ALA A 233 -13.30 57.15 0.67
CA ALA A 233 -14.28 57.03 -0.42
C ALA A 233 -14.20 55.68 -1.15
N VAL A 234 -13.11 54.92 -0.96
CA VAL A 234 -12.91 53.60 -1.55
C VAL A 234 -13.48 52.52 -0.62
N PRO A 235 -14.41 51.66 -1.07
CA PRO A 235 -14.96 50.60 -0.24
C PRO A 235 -13.91 49.59 0.24
N ASP A 236 -14.07 49.10 1.46
CA ASP A 236 -13.21 48.06 2.03
C ASP A 236 -13.44 46.71 1.33
N ILE A 237 -12.38 46.16 0.71
CA ILE A 237 -12.43 44.81 0.12
C ILE A 237 -11.89 43.82 1.16
N LYS A 238 -12.81 43.24 1.93
CA LYS A 238 -12.50 42.32 3.05
C LYS A 238 -11.49 41.22 2.73
N MET A 239 -11.45 40.71 1.49
CA MET A 239 -10.53 39.64 1.06
C MET A 239 -9.06 40.11 0.91
N LEU A 240 -8.82 41.41 0.73
CA LEU A 240 -7.49 42.02 0.57
C LEU A 240 -6.96 42.68 1.84
N GLU A 241 -7.82 42.87 2.86
CA GLU A 241 -7.43 43.46 4.14
C GLU A 241 -6.98 42.43 5.19
N MET A 242 -7.20 41.13 4.93
CA MET A 242 -6.77 40.06 5.83
C MET A 242 -5.28 39.74 5.63
N ASN A 243 -4.43 40.18 6.55
CA ASN A 243 -3.06 39.67 6.75
C ASN A 243 -3.01 38.22 7.26
N THR A 244 -3.95 37.37 6.84
CA THR A 244 -3.99 35.96 7.22
C THR A 244 -3.86 35.13 5.95
N PRO A 245 -2.84 34.27 5.83
CA PRO A 245 -2.81 33.28 4.76
C PRO A 245 -4.13 32.50 4.80
N PRO A 246 -4.74 32.17 3.64
CA PRO A 246 -5.91 31.31 3.65
C PRO A 246 -5.58 30.03 4.43
N ALA A 247 -6.47 29.66 5.36
CA ALA A 247 -6.36 28.43 6.12
C ALA A 247 -6.30 27.23 5.14
N GLY A 248 -5.09 26.79 4.82
CA GLY A 248 -4.82 25.78 3.80
C GLY A 248 -3.34 25.53 3.55
N LEU A 249 -2.47 26.51 3.79
CA LEU A 249 -1.01 26.34 3.73
C LEU A 249 -0.43 26.08 5.12
N LYS A 250 -0.75 24.93 5.72
CA LYS A 250 0.16 24.35 6.72
C LYS A 250 1.39 23.87 5.94
N LYS A 251 2.51 24.54 6.16
CA LYS A 251 3.85 24.15 5.70
C LYS A 251 4.04 22.63 5.87
N TYR A 252 4.19 21.91 4.76
CA TYR A 252 4.92 20.65 4.74
C TYR A 252 6.41 20.98 4.96
N GLU A 253 6.79 21.23 6.20
CA GLU A 253 8.19 21.22 6.62
C GLU A 253 8.51 19.84 7.22
N SER A 254 9.69 19.34 6.85
CA SER A 254 10.37 18.11 7.29
C SER A 254 10.06 16.80 6.57
N PHE A 255 10.67 16.62 5.39
CA PHE A 255 11.50 15.43 5.18
C PHE A 255 12.96 15.87 5.28
N LYS A 256 13.62 15.46 6.36
CA LYS A 256 15.07 15.26 6.41
C LYS A 256 15.31 13.78 6.20
#